data_AF-A0A1G2WII9-F1
#
_entry.id   AF-A0A1G2WII9-F1
#
_cell.length_a   1.000
_cell.length_b   1.000
_cell.length_c   1.000
_cell.angle_alpha   90.00
_cell.angle_beta   90.00
_cell.angle_gamma   90.00
#
_symmetry.space_group_name_H-M   'P 1'
#
loop_
_entity.id
_entity.type
_entity.pdbx_description
1 polymer ?
#
loop_
_entity_poly.entity_id
_entity_poly.type
_entity_poly.pdbx_seq_one_letter_code
_entity_poly.pdbx_strand_id
1 'polypeptide(L)'
;MIVAGEASGDIYGADLAREAFKLDPNLHFFGIGGARMREAGVETLVDSADMAVVGLVEVLKHFDVISAAFLKLKKILLNDRPDLLVLIDYPGFNLRLAKTAKKAGVKVLYYISPQIWAWRQGRVKKIARLVDHMAVILPFEASFYERAGVPVSFVGHPMLDMVNVSLDRKQAAVSFGLDPARRIVGLFPGSRKNEIERLLPVIVESAKNLQNGFPGIQFVLPLASTLHDDDITPQLNAAGLNVTITRERIHDMIRACDAVISVSGTVTLEIALVGAPMVIIYKLSPLTYQLAKRLVKIDNIGLCNIVAGETVVQELIQDEANPERIAAEIGSILTDAKYNETIRLKLAAVRAKLGCGGASANIARLIKTLMEQP
;
A
#
# COMPACT_ATOMS: atom_id res chain seq x y z
N MET A 1 7.99 -16.79 16.34
CA MET A 1 7.47 -17.22 15.01
C MET A 1 6.86 -16.03 14.29
N ILE A 2 7.13 -15.86 12.99
CA ILE A 2 6.68 -14.74 12.15
C ILE A 2 6.04 -15.23 10.85
N VAL A 3 4.95 -14.60 10.40
CA VAL A 3 4.18 -15.04 9.22
C VAL A 3 3.85 -13.87 8.31
N ALA A 4 4.46 -13.85 7.13
CA ALA A 4 4.13 -12.99 6.00
C ALA A 4 3.72 -13.83 4.79
N GLY A 5 2.49 -13.64 4.30
CA GLY A 5 1.93 -14.43 3.19
C GLY A 5 1.95 -13.73 1.82
N GLU A 6 2.46 -12.50 1.75
CA GLU A 6 2.47 -11.67 0.54
C GLU A 6 3.79 -10.91 0.41
N ALA A 7 4.10 -10.44 -0.80
CA ALA A 7 5.35 -9.74 -1.10
C ALA A 7 5.56 -8.49 -0.22
N SER A 8 4.52 -7.68 0.02
CA SER A 8 4.60 -6.52 0.91
C SER A 8 4.94 -6.93 2.35
N GLY A 9 4.31 -8.00 2.84
CA GLY A 9 4.61 -8.59 4.14
C GLY A 9 6.05 -9.07 4.28
N ASP A 10 6.64 -9.62 3.21
CA ASP A 10 8.07 -10.02 3.19
C ASP A 10 8.99 -8.82 3.37
N ILE A 11 8.68 -7.67 2.74
CA ILE A 11 9.43 -6.41 2.94
C ILE A 11 9.36 -5.99 4.40
N TYR A 12 8.14 -5.85 4.93
CA TYR A 12 7.93 -5.34 6.29
C TYR A 12 8.50 -6.30 7.35
N GLY A 13 8.37 -7.61 7.12
CA GLY A 13 8.93 -8.64 8.00
C GLY A 13 10.45 -8.63 8.01
N ALA A 14 11.09 -8.40 6.85
CA ALA A 14 12.54 -8.29 6.76
C ALA A 14 13.07 -7.06 7.51
N ASP A 15 12.46 -5.89 7.32
CA ASP A 15 12.89 -4.66 7.99
C ASP A 15 12.66 -4.74 9.50
N LEU A 16 11.53 -5.31 9.93
CA LEU A 16 11.26 -5.63 11.33
C LEU A 16 12.33 -6.56 11.91
N ALA A 17 12.68 -7.64 11.23
CA ALA A 17 13.67 -8.60 11.71
C ALA A 17 15.04 -7.95 11.88
N ARG A 18 15.48 -7.15 10.89
CA ARG A 18 16.75 -6.41 10.98
C ARG A 18 16.80 -5.48 12.19
N GLU A 19 15.74 -4.72 12.44
CA GLU A 19 15.68 -3.85 13.63
C GLU A 19 15.61 -4.66 14.93
N ALA A 20 14.91 -5.79 14.95
CA ALA A 20 14.84 -6.67 16.11
C ALA A 20 16.21 -7.27 16.45
N PHE A 21 16.97 -7.75 15.47
CA PHE A 21 18.32 -8.29 15.69
C PHE A 21 19.32 -7.23 16.19
N LYS A 22 19.14 -5.96 15.82
CA LYS A 22 19.93 -4.86 16.40
C LYS A 22 19.64 -4.64 17.88
N LEU A 23 18.39 -4.87 18.31
CA LEU A 23 17.99 -4.73 19.71
C LEU A 23 18.38 -5.93 20.57
N ASP A 24 18.32 -7.13 19.99
CA ASP A 24 18.75 -8.38 20.64
C ASP A 24 19.19 -9.42 19.58
N PRO A 25 20.50 -9.65 19.44
CA PRO A 25 21.04 -10.64 18.49
C PRO A 25 20.66 -12.10 18.80
N ASN A 26 20.13 -12.40 19.99
CA ASN A 26 19.73 -13.76 20.38
C ASN A 26 18.29 -14.11 19.97
N LEU A 27 17.53 -13.15 19.42
CA LEU A 27 16.20 -13.44 18.90
C LEU A 27 16.30 -14.48 17.77
N HIS A 28 15.37 -15.45 17.76
CA HIS A 28 15.24 -16.40 16.67
C HIS A 28 13.91 -16.21 15.95
N PHE A 29 13.97 -15.79 14.69
CA PHE A 29 12.78 -15.66 13.84
C PHE A 29 12.68 -16.86 12.91
N PHE A 30 11.53 -17.52 12.94
CA PHE A 30 11.18 -18.59 12.01
C PHE A 30 9.71 -18.52 11.61
N GLY A 31 9.33 -19.07 10.46
CA GLY A 31 7.93 -19.19 10.05
C GLY A 31 7.73 -19.09 8.54
N ILE A 32 6.88 -18.17 8.07
CA ILE A 32 6.60 -17.96 6.64
C ILE A 32 7.13 -16.59 6.24
N GLY A 33 7.90 -16.56 5.17
CA GLY A 33 8.48 -15.35 4.59
C GLY A 33 9.02 -15.62 3.20
N GLY A 34 9.41 -14.58 2.48
CA GLY A 34 10.00 -14.67 1.16
C GLY A 34 11.52 -14.51 1.21
N ALA A 35 12.09 -14.09 0.09
CA ALA A 35 13.53 -13.90 -0.06
C ALA A 35 14.08 -12.82 0.88
N ARG A 36 13.35 -11.70 1.09
CA ARG A 36 13.87 -10.58 1.90
C ARG A 36 13.94 -10.95 3.38
N MET A 37 12.94 -11.68 3.89
CA MET A 37 12.99 -12.18 5.27
C MET A 37 14.13 -13.19 5.47
N ARG A 38 14.36 -14.08 4.50
CA ARG A 38 15.52 -14.99 4.53
C ARG A 38 16.85 -14.24 4.58
N GLU A 39 17.03 -13.26 3.70
CA GLU A 39 18.22 -12.40 3.67
C GLU A 39 18.41 -11.62 4.96
N ALA A 40 17.32 -11.24 5.64
CA ALA A 40 17.37 -10.58 6.93
C ALA A 40 17.75 -11.52 8.10
N GLY A 41 17.80 -12.84 7.88
CA GLY A 41 18.14 -13.83 8.92
C GLY A 41 16.94 -14.60 9.49
N VAL A 42 15.77 -14.52 8.86
CA VAL A 42 14.58 -15.31 9.26
C VAL A 42 14.65 -16.71 8.68
N GLU A 43 14.46 -17.74 9.51
CA GLU A 43 14.31 -19.12 9.08
C GLU A 43 12.92 -19.36 8.46
N THR A 44 12.82 -19.32 7.13
CA THR A 44 11.56 -19.57 6.43
C THR A 44 11.31 -21.06 6.24
N LEU A 45 10.27 -21.56 6.90
CA LEU A 45 9.79 -22.94 6.83
C LEU A 45 8.90 -23.21 5.61
N VAL A 46 8.35 -22.15 5.03
CA VAL A 46 7.49 -22.13 3.82
C VAL A 46 7.80 -20.81 3.11
N ASP A 47 7.97 -20.84 1.79
CA ASP A 47 8.14 -19.61 1.02
C ASP A 47 6.79 -18.92 0.80
N SER A 48 6.74 -17.61 1.05
CA SER A 48 5.55 -16.80 0.79
C SER A 48 5.13 -16.81 -0.69
N ALA A 49 6.08 -16.99 -1.62
CA ALA A 49 5.80 -17.07 -3.06
C ALA A 49 4.92 -18.28 -3.41
N ASP A 50 5.06 -19.39 -2.67
CA ASP A 50 4.25 -20.60 -2.87
C ASP A 50 2.81 -20.43 -2.35
N MET A 51 2.59 -19.40 -1.51
CA MET A 51 1.31 -19.05 -0.91
C MET A 51 0.63 -17.82 -1.53
N ALA A 52 1.34 -17.05 -2.34
CA ALA A 52 0.83 -15.86 -2.98
C ALA A 52 -0.21 -16.27 -4.04
N VAL A 53 -1.42 -15.71 -3.96
CA VAL A 53 -2.50 -16.03 -4.89
C VAL A 53 -3.07 -14.75 -5.49
N VAL A 54 -3.21 -14.72 -6.82
CA VAL A 54 -3.86 -13.60 -7.53
C VAL A 54 -5.23 -14.06 -8.05
N GLY A 55 -6.25 -14.00 -7.18
CA GLY A 55 -7.66 -14.20 -7.56
C GLY A 55 -8.28 -15.54 -7.16
N LEU A 56 -9.61 -15.62 -7.20
CA LEU A 56 -10.39 -16.73 -6.60
C LEU A 56 -10.10 -18.11 -7.19
N VAL A 57 -9.78 -18.21 -8.49
CA VAL A 57 -9.56 -19.50 -9.18
C VAL A 57 -8.18 -20.07 -8.85
N GLU A 58 -7.18 -19.23 -8.69
CA GLU A 58 -5.83 -19.65 -8.27
C GLU A 58 -5.80 -20.09 -6.80
N VAL A 59 -6.71 -19.58 -5.95
CA VAL A 59 -6.81 -20.02 -4.53
C VAL A 59 -7.05 -21.52 -4.43
N LEU A 60 -7.84 -22.09 -5.35
CA LEU A 60 -8.11 -23.53 -5.37
C LEU A 60 -6.88 -24.34 -5.76
N LYS A 61 -6.04 -23.83 -6.67
CA LYS A 61 -4.79 -24.50 -7.09
C LYS A 61 -3.73 -24.48 -5.98
N HIS A 62 -3.69 -23.43 -5.17
CA HIS A 62 -2.74 -23.29 -4.07
C HIS A 62 -3.30 -23.77 -2.71
N PHE A 63 -4.53 -24.30 -2.68
CA PHE A 63 -5.19 -24.70 -1.44
C PHE A 63 -4.39 -25.75 -0.67
N ASP A 64 -3.82 -26.74 -1.37
CA ASP A 64 -3.04 -27.81 -0.74
C ASP A 64 -1.78 -27.27 -0.07
N VAL A 65 -1.07 -26.36 -0.73
CA VAL A 65 0.12 -25.69 -0.18
C VAL A 65 -0.25 -24.87 1.05
N ILE A 66 -1.29 -24.04 0.96
CA ILE A 66 -1.76 -23.20 2.06
C ILE A 66 -2.21 -24.08 3.24
N SER A 67 -2.90 -25.19 2.98
CA SER A 67 -3.36 -26.14 3.99
C SER A 67 -2.18 -26.84 4.66
N ALA A 68 -1.21 -27.32 3.88
CA ALA A 68 0.01 -27.94 4.38
C ALA A 68 0.83 -26.99 5.26
N ALA A 69 1.02 -25.73 4.82
CA ALA A 69 1.66 -24.68 5.59
C ALA A 69 0.92 -24.44 6.92
N PHE A 70 -0.41 -24.31 6.87
CA PHE A 70 -1.22 -24.15 8.07
C PHE A 70 -1.06 -25.30 9.06
N LEU A 71 -1.08 -26.55 8.58
CA LEU A 71 -0.91 -27.75 9.42
C LEU A 71 0.48 -27.81 10.04
N LYS A 72 1.53 -27.47 9.27
CA LYS A 72 2.92 -27.40 9.76
C LYS A 72 3.06 -26.39 10.90
N LEU A 73 2.61 -25.15 10.70
CA LEU A 73 2.69 -24.11 11.73
C LEU A 73 1.78 -24.40 12.93
N LYS A 74 0.60 -25.00 12.70
CA LYS A 74 -0.27 -25.47 13.78
C LYS A 74 0.42 -26.51 14.66
N LYS A 75 1.16 -27.46 14.06
CA LYS A 75 1.90 -28.48 14.81
C LYS A 75 2.96 -27.83 15.71
N ILE A 76 3.69 -26.84 15.18
CA ILE A 76 4.69 -26.09 15.95
C ILE A 76 4.02 -25.37 17.12
N LEU A 77 2.97 -24.57 16.86
CA LEU A 77 2.24 -23.89 17.94
C LEU A 77 1.72 -24.81 19.04
N LEU A 78 1.45 -26.09 18.77
CA LEU A 78 0.96 -27.02 19.78
C LEU A 78 2.07 -27.74 20.54
N ASN A 79 3.19 -28.04 19.88
CA ASN A 79 4.22 -28.95 20.39
C ASN A 79 5.56 -28.27 20.71
N ASP A 80 5.88 -27.18 20.01
CA ASP A 80 7.15 -26.45 20.12
C ASP A 80 6.83 -24.95 20.08
N ARG A 81 6.34 -24.46 21.23
CA ARG A 81 5.67 -23.17 21.32
C ARG A 81 6.68 -22.02 21.20
N PRO A 82 6.53 -21.10 20.24
CA PRO A 82 7.29 -19.86 20.26
C PRO A 82 6.80 -18.96 21.40
N ASP A 83 7.66 -18.07 21.87
CA ASP A 83 7.31 -17.05 22.87
C ASP A 83 6.27 -16.05 22.33
N LEU A 84 6.37 -15.73 21.03
CA LEU A 84 5.49 -14.80 20.34
C LEU A 84 5.18 -15.27 18.91
N LEU A 85 3.93 -15.11 18.51
CA LEU A 85 3.48 -15.19 17.13
C LEU A 85 3.26 -13.79 16.56
N VAL A 86 4.08 -13.40 15.58
CA VAL A 86 3.96 -12.14 14.83
C VAL A 86 3.28 -12.42 13.48
N LEU A 87 2.11 -11.83 13.27
CA LEU A 87 1.32 -11.97 12.06
C LEU A 87 1.40 -10.68 11.25
N ILE A 88 1.83 -10.74 10.00
CA ILE A 88 1.94 -9.57 9.13
C ILE A 88 0.86 -9.64 8.06
N ASP A 89 -0.10 -8.70 8.13
CA ASP A 89 -1.24 -8.60 7.22
C ASP A 89 -1.93 -9.97 6.97
N TYR A 90 -2.34 -10.29 5.74
CA TYR A 90 -2.82 -11.59 5.29
C TYR A 90 -3.92 -12.26 6.17
N PRO A 91 -5.03 -11.55 6.46
CA PRO A 91 -6.00 -11.92 7.48
C PRO A 91 -6.76 -13.23 7.26
N GLY A 92 -6.84 -13.71 6.01
CA GLY A 92 -7.49 -14.99 5.69
C GLY A 92 -6.81 -16.17 6.39
N PHE A 93 -5.49 -16.23 6.32
CA PHE A 93 -4.66 -17.24 6.96
C PHE A 93 -4.33 -16.87 8.41
N ASN A 94 -3.87 -15.64 8.63
CA ASN A 94 -3.31 -15.21 9.91
C ASN A 94 -4.35 -15.24 11.05
N LEU A 95 -5.61 -14.86 10.80
CA LEU A 95 -6.65 -14.97 11.83
C LEU A 95 -7.08 -16.42 12.13
N ARG A 96 -6.84 -17.36 11.22
CA ARG A 96 -7.05 -18.80 11.52
C ARG A 96 -5.91 -19.31 12.40
N LEU A 97 -4.68 -18.89 12.13
CA LEU A 97 -3.51 -19.28 12.90
C LEU A 97 -3.52 -18.66 14.31
N ALA A 98 -3.93 -17.40 14.45
CA ALA A 98 -4.13 -16.72 15.72
C ALA A 98 -5.08 -17.51 16.66
N LYS A 99 -6.14 -18.10 16.10
CA LYS A 99 -7.05 -18.97 16.86
C LYS A 99 -6.36 -20.23 17.40
N THR A 100 -5.43 -20.79 16.66
CA THR A 100 -4.61 -21.93 17.12
C THR A 100 -3.64 -21.48 18.21
N ALA A 101 -2.94 -20.36 18.00
CA ALA A 101 -1.99 -19.81 18.96
C ALA A 101 -2.64 -19.50 20.31
N LYS A 102 -3.80 -18.84 20.31
CA LYS A 102 -4.58 -18.59 21.53
C LYS A 102 -4.93 -19.86 22.31
N LYS A 103 -5.30 -20.94 21.61
CA LYS A 103 -5.59 -22.23 22.26
C LYS A 103 -4.34 -22.88 22.85
N ALA A 104 -3.18 -22.61 22.25
CA ALA A 104 -1.89 -23.08 22.73
C ALA A 104 -1.27 -22.16 23.79
N GLY A 105 -1.94 -21.07 24.18
CA GLY A 105 -1.38 -20.09 25.12
C GLY A 105 -0.22 -19.26 24.56
N VAL A 106 -0.04 -19.22 23.24
CA VAL A 106 0.98 -18.40 22.58
C VAL A 106 0.43 -17.00 22.33
N LYS A 107 1.17 -15.96 22.74
CA LYS A 107 0.80 -14.56 22.52
C LYS A 107 0.81 -14.21 21.03
N VAL A 108 -0.15 -13.40 20.60
CA VAL A 108 -0.33 -13.00 19.20
C VAL A 108 -0.19 -11.49 19.06
N LEU A 109 0.88 -11.06 18.39
CA LEU A 109 1.05 -9.71 17.88
C LEU A 109 0.61 -9.68 16.41
N TYR A 110 -0.32 -8.79 16.09
CA TYR A 110 -0.79 -8.61 14.71
C TYR A 110 -0.30 -7.28 14.16
N TYR A 111 0.64 -7.34 13.23
CA TYR A 111 1.24 -6.19 12.56
C TYR A 111 0.56 -5.92 11.21
N ILE A 112 0.23 -4.66 10.97
CA ILE A 112 -0.55 -4.17 9.82
C ILE A 112 -1.99 -4.68 9.89
N SER A 113 -2.87 -3.77 10.29
CA SER A 113 -4.27 -4.08 10.49
C SER A 113 -4.95 -4.41 9.16
N PRO A 114 -5.79 -5.46 9.12
CA PRO A 114 -6.67 -5.64 7.98
C PRO A 114 -7.65 -4.46 7.90
N GLN A 115 -7.94 -3.97 6.70
CA GLN A 115 -8.82 -2.80 6.46
C GLN A 115 -10.31 -3.07 6.76
N ILE A 116 -10.63 -3.78 7.84
CA ILE A 116 -11.99 -4.13 8.24
C ILE A 116 -12.83 -2.92 8.63
N TRP A 117 -12.18 -1.80 8.98
CA TRP A 117 -12.85 -0.53 9.27
C TRP A 117 -13.63 0.01 8.06
N ALA A 118 -13.14 -0.26 6.84
CA ALA A 118 -13.77 0.24 5.61
C ALA A 118 -15.06 -0.51 5.22
N TRP A 119 -15.18 -1.82 5.52
CA TRP A 119 -16.24 -2.66 4.94
C TRP A 119 -16.72 -3.84 5.81
N ARG A 120 -16.02 -4.21 6.89
CA ARG A 120 -16.31 -5.41 7.71
C ARG A 120 -16.08 -5.20 9.21
N GLN A 121 -16.57 -4.09 9.75
CA GLN A 121 -16.34 -3.68 11.15
C GLN A 121 -16.70 -4.77 12.17
N GLY A 122 -17.71 -5.62 11.89
CA GLY A 122 -18.07 -6.76 12.76
C GLY A 122 -16.94 -7.78 13.01
N ARG A 123 -15.91 -7.83 12.15
CA ARG A 123 -14.72 -8.68 12.36
C ARG A 123 -13.84 -8.21 13.51
N VAL A 124 -13.99 -6.98 14.00
CA VAL A 124 -13.22 -6.47 15.14
C VAL A 124 -13.41 -7.34 16.38
N LYS A 125 -14.63 -7.86 16.61
CA LYS A 125 -14.93 -8.81 17.71
C LYS A 125 -14.18 -10.13 17.58
N LYS A 126 -13.83 -10.55 16.36
CA LYS A 126 -13.00 -11.73 16.15
C LYS A 126 -11.54 -11.40 16.48
N ILE A 127 -11.04 -10.25 16.03
CA ILE A 127 -9.67 -9.79 16.32
C ILE A 127 -9.48 -9.64 17.83
N ALA A 128 -10.39 -8.97 18.53
CA ALA A 128 -10.36 -8.76 19.98
C ALA A 128 -10.24 -10.06 20.79
N ARG A 129 -10.77 -11.18 20.26
CA ARG A 129 -10.67 -12.50 20.92
C ARG A 129 -9.38 -13.25 20.59
N LEU A 130 -8.75 -12.92 19.47
CA LEU A 130 -7.68 -13.73 18.88
C LEU A 130 -6.30 -13.08 18.95
N VAL A 131 -6.24 -11.77 19.11
CA VAL A 131 -5.01 -10.99 19.07
C VAL A 131 -4.77 -10.41 20.47
N ASP A 132 -3.54 -10.55 20.97
CA ASP A 132 -3.11 -9.96 22.24
C ASP A 132 -2.78 -8.49 22.07
N HIS A 133 -2.13 -8.13 20.95
CA HIS A 133 -1.79 -6.74 20.66
C HIS A 133 -1.84 -6.46 19.16
N MET A 134 -2.44 -5.33 18.78
CA MET A 134 -2.44 -4.81 17.41
C MET A 134 -1.30 -3.80 17.23
N ALA A 135 -0.48 -3.96 16.21
CA ALA A 135 0.46 -2.93 15.76
C ALA A 135 -0.04 -2.34 14.44
N VAL A 136 -0.58 -1.13 14.51
CA VAL A 136 -1.27 -0.47 13.40
C VAL A 136 -0.38 0.60 12.75
N ILE A 137 -0.57 0.79 11.44
CA ILE A 137 0.26 1.67 10.62
C ILE A 137 -0.48 2.93 10.18
N LEU A 138 -1.78 3.02 10.45
CA LEU A 138 -2.57 4.23 10.23
C LEU A 138 -3.07 4.77 11.58
N PRO A 139 -2.99 6.10 11.80
CA PRO A 139 -3.24 6.68 13.12
C PRO A 139 -4.67 6.44 13.61
N PHE A 140 -5.66 6.52 12.71
CA PHE A 140 -7.07 6.32 13.06
C PHE A 140 -7.41 4.85 13.42
N GLU A 141 -6.58 3.89 13.01
CA GLU A 141 -6.79 2.49 13.35
C GLU A 141 -6.56 2.24 14.85
N ALA A 142 -5.66 2.99 15.49
CA ALA A 142 -5.43 2.87 16.93
C ALA A 142 -6.73 3.15 17.69
N SER A 143 -7.36 4.30 17.43
CA SER A 143 -8.64 4.64 18.05
C SER A 143 -9.76 3.66 17.68
N PHE A 144 -9.73 3.06 16.48
CA PHE A 144 -10.70 2.03 16.08
C PHE A 144 -10.59 0.77 16.95
N TYR A 145 -9.37 0.30 17.24
CA TYR A 145 -9.15 -0.89 18.07
C TYR A 145 -9.28 -0.63 19.57
N GLU A 146 -8.87 0.56 20.05
CA GLU A 146 -9.07 1.00 21.44
C GLU A 146 -10.54 0.95 21.83
N ARG A 147 -11.43 1.51 20.99
CA ARG A 147 -12.89 1.47 21.21
C ARG A 147 -13.46 0.05 21.24
N ALA A 148 -12.77 -0.90 20.61
CA ALA A 148 -13.16 -2.31 20.61
C ALA A 148 -12.51 -3.10 21.75
N GLY A 149 -11.75 -2.45 22.64
CA GLY A 149 -11.08 -3.07 23.79
C GLY A 149 -9.89 -3.94 23.40
N VAL A 150 -9.26 -3.70 22.25
CA VAL A 150 -8.08 -4.45 21.80
C VAL A 150 -6.83 -3.62 22.13
N PRO A 151 -5.85 -4.17 22.89
CA PRO A 151 -4.57 -3.50 23.08
C PRO A 151 -3.94 -3.18 21.72
N VAL A 152 -3.50 -1.94 21.54
CA VAL A 152 -3.05 -1.45 20.24
C VAL A 152 -1.96 -0.41 20.41
N SER A 153 -1.03 -0.39 19.46
CA SER A 153 -0.03 0.66 19.32
C SER A 153 0.04 1.11 17.87
N PHE A 154 0.00 2.41 17.66
CA PHE A 154 0.38 3.01 16.38
C PHE A 154 1.90 3.00 16.27
N VAL A 155 2.43 2.20 15.34
CA VAL A 155 3.88 2.04 15.17
C VAL A 155 4.45 2.95 14.09
N GLY A 156 3.62 3.78 13.46
CA GLY A 156 4.01 4.57 12.29
C GLY A 156 3.87 3.78 10.99
N HIS A 157 3.86 4.49 9.87
CA HIS A 157 3.70 3.86 8.55
C HIS A 157 5.07 3.53 7.94
N PRO A 158 5.38 2.25 7.59
CA PRO A 158 6.68 1.85 7.04
C PRO A 158 7.12 2.64 5.80
N MET A 159 6.14 3.04 5.00
CA MET A 159 6.38 3.84 3.81
C MET A 159 7.07 5.19 4.06
N LEU A 160 7.02 5.76 5.27
CA LEU A 160 7.82 6.94 5.60
C LEU A 160 9.33 6.67 5.53
N ASP A 161 9.74 5.43 5.80
CA ASP A 161 11.13 5.00 5.75
C ASP A 161 11.52 4.53 4.33
N MET A 162 10.52 4.10 3.54
CA MET A 162 10.74 3.61 2.16
C MET A 162 10.71 4.73 1.11
N VAL A 163 9.94 5.80 1.32
CA VAL A 163 9.87 6.93 0.39
C VAL A 163 11.16 7.73 0.46
N ASN A 164 12.03 7.43 -0.50
CA ASN A 164 13.31 8.10 -0.68
C ASN A 164 13.31 8.91 -1.98
N VAL A 165 13.39 10.23 -1.85
CA VAL A 165 13.57 11.18 -2.96
C VAL A 165 15.02 11.61 -2.95
N SER A 166 15.77 11.22 -3.99
CA SER A 166 17.20 11.45 -4.07
C SER A 166 17.57 12.72 -4.84
N LEU A 167 16.67 13.18 -5.71
CA LEU A 167 16.88 14.34 -6.58
C LEU A 167 15.89 15.46 -6.29
N ASP A 168 16.29 16.70 -6.57
CA ASP A 168 15.34 17.80 -6.70
C ASP A 168 14.48 17.67 -7.99
N ARG A 169 13.43 18.50 -8.13
CA ARG A 169 12.52 18.43 -9.30
C ARG A 169 13.28 18.55 -10.63
N LYS A 170 14.23 19.49 -10.73
CA LYS A 170 14.94 19.79 -11.98
C LYS A 170 15.87 18.64 -12.35
N GLN A 171 16.64 18.15 -11.37
CA GLN A 171 17.52 16.99 -11.52
C GLN A 171 16.72 15.75 -11.91
N ALA A 172 15.59 15.50 -11.23
CA ALA A 172 14.72 14.37 -11.52
C ALA A 172 14.20 14.42 -12.97
N ALA A 173 13.62 15.56 -13.38
CA ALA A 173 13.14 15.75 -14.76
C ALA A 173 14.24 15.47 -15.80
N VAL A 174 15.41 16.08 -15.64
CA VAL A 174 16.55 15.87 -16.56
C VAL A 174 16.98 14.40 -16.59
N SER A 175 17.00 13.72 -15.44
CA SER A 175 17.39 12.31 -15.37
C SER A 175 16.45 11.36 -16.10
N PHE A 176 15.21 11.79 -16.38
CA PHE A 176 14.24 11.07 -17.20
C PHE A 176 14.14 11.62 -18.64
N GLY A 177 15.06 12.49 -19.07
CA GLY A 177 15.03 13.08 -20.41
C GLY A 177 13.93 14.12 -20.63
N LEU A 178 13.41 14.71 -19.55
CA LEU A 178 12.35 15.71 -19.58
C LEU A 178 12.91 17.13 -19.52
N ASP A 179 12.15 18.09 -20.05
CA ASP A 179 12.49 19.51 -19.99
C ASP A 179 11.91 20.09 -18.70
N PRO A 180 12.75 20.48 -17.71
CA PRO A 180 12.26 21.00 -16.44
C PRO A 180 11.51 22.33 -16.57
N ALA A 181 11.60 23.04 -17.70
CA ALA A 181 10.85 24.27 -17.94
C ALA A 181 9.39 24.01 -18.36
N ARG A 182 9.07 22.77 -18.77
CA ARG A 182 7.73 22.37 -19.21
C ARG A 182 6.95 21.73 -18.08
N ARG A 183 5.64 21.62 -18.28
CA ARG A 183 4.74 20.93 -17.35
C ARG A 183 4.91 19.42 -17.50
N ILE A 184 5.09 18.73 -16.38
CA ILE A 184 5.25 17.28 -16.34
C ILE A 184 4.08 16.67 -15.58
N VAL A 185 3.34 15.76 -16.23
CA VAL A 185 2.20 15.04 -15.62
C VAL A 185 2.50 13.56 -15.51
N GLY A 186 2.32 13.03 -14.30
CA GLY A 186 2.41 11.60 -14.03
C GLY A 186 1.12 10.86 -14.34
N LEU A 187 1.21 9.74 -15.06
CA LEU A 187 0.13 8.83 -15.38
C LEU A 187 0.34 7.53 -14.60
N PHE A 188 -0.44 7.28 -13.55
CA PHE A 188 -0.23 6.17 -12.62
C PHE A 188 -1.42 5.19 -12.74
N PRO A 189 -1.38 4.27 -13.72
CA PRO A 189 -2.55 3.48 -14.12
C PRO A 189 -2.86 2.29 -13.21
N GLY A 190 -2.01 2.03 -12.21
CA GLY A 190 -2.15 0.92 -11.28
C GLY A 190 -1.12 -0.17 -11.51
N SER A 191 -1.25 -1.25 -10.72
CA SER A 191 -0.29 -2.37 -10.74
C SER A 191 -0.91 -3.66 -11.26
N ARG A 192 -2.24 -3.73 -11.36
CA ARG A 192 -2.96 -4.95 -11.77
C ARG A 192 -3.47 -4.83 -13.19
N LYS A 193 -3.35 -5.92 -13.95
CA LYS A 193 -3.82 -5.97 -15.35
C LYS A 193 -5.28 -5.54 -15.52
N ASN A 194 -6.18 -6.00 -14.65
CA ASN A 194 -7.58 -5.60 -14.67
C ASN A 194 -7.81 -4.10 -14.38
N GLU A 195 -6.92 -3.46 -13.60
CA GLU A 195 -6.95 -2.01 -13.38
C GLU A 195 -6.52 -1.29 -14.66
N ILE A 196 -5.41 -1.73 -15.27
CA ILE A 196 -4.90 -1.20 -16.55
C ILE A 196 -5.97 -1.26 -17.64
N GLU A 197 -6.56 -2.43 -17.89
CA GLU A 197 -7.57 -2.62 -18.95
C GLU A 197 -8.77 -1.67 -18.80
N ARG A 198 -9.10 -1.27 -17.57
CA ARG A 198 -10.26 -0.43 -17.27
C ARG A 198 -9.94 1.06 -17.19
N LEU A 199 -8.78 1.41 -16.63
CA LEU A 199 -8.44 2.79 -16.26
C LEU A 199 -7.44 3.43 -17.21
N LEU A 200 -6.60 2.65 -17.89
CA LEU A 200 -5.65 3.21 -18.84
C LEU A 200 -6.34 3.96 -20.00
N PRO A 201 -7.45 3.45 -20.61
CA PRO A 201 -8.11 4.17 -21.69
C PRO A 201 -8.54 5.59 -21.30
N VAL A 202 -9.15 5.75 -20.11
CA VAL A 202 -9.58 7.07 -19.65
C VAL A 202 -8.39 7.97 -19.29
N ILE A 203 -7.32 7.43 -18.71
CA ILE A 203 -6.08 8.18 -18.42
C ILE A 203 -5.46 8.70 -19.72
N VAL A 204 -5.41 7.86 -20.74
CA VAL A 204 -4.86 8.20 -22.06
C VAL A 204 -5.68 9.28 -22.75
N GLU A 205 -7.00 9.17 -22.74
CA GLU A 205 -7.89 10.19 -23.28
C GLU A 205 -7.75 11.53 -22.52
N SER A 206 -7.64 11.50 -21.18
CA SER A 206 -7.34 12.70 -20.39
C SER A 206 -6.01 13.34 -20.78
N ALA A 207 -4.96 12.54 -20.98
CA ALA A 207 -3.65 13.04 -21.39
C ALA A 207 -3.71 13.69 -22.79
N LYS A 208 -4.50 13.16 -23.72
CA LYS A 208 -4.75 13.82 -25.03
C LYS A 208 -5.44 15.18 -24.86
N ASN A 209 -6.47 15.24 -24.02
CA ASN A 209 -7.17 16.50 -23.73
C ASN A 209 -6.22 17.54 -23.12
N LEU A 210 -5.34 17.12 -22.21
CA LEU A 210 -4.30 17.97 -21.63
C LEU A 210 -3.27 18.43 -22.67
N GLN A 211 -2.84 17.56 -23.59
CA GLN A 211 -1.91 17.92 -24.65
C GLN A 211 -2.46 19.03 -25.56
N ASN A 212 -3.76 19.01 -25.84
CA ASN A 212 -4.44 20.06 -26.60
C ASN A 212 -4.51 21.40 -25.84
N GLY A 213 -4.71 21.36 -24.51
CA GLY A 213 -4.81 22.56 -23.67
C GLY A 213 -3.46 23.14 -23.23
N PHE A 214 -2.40 22.33 -23.18
CA PHE A 214 -1.07 22.69 -22.69
C PHE A 214 0.01 22.29 -23.70
N PRO A 215 0.29 23.14 -24.72
CA PRO A 215 1.34 22.87 -25.69
C PRO A 215 2.68 22.61 -25.01
N GLY A 216 3.31 21.48 -25.34
CA GLY A 216 4.61 21.08 -24.78
C GLY A 216 4.54 20.36 -23.42
N ILE A 217 3.36 20.05 -22.90
CA ILE A 217 3.21 19.17 -21.73
C ILE A 217 3.92 17.82 -21.97
N GLN A 218 4.54 17.29 -20.93
CA GLN A 218 5.25 16.01 -20.94
C GLN A 218 4.57 15.01 -20.01
N PHE A 219 4.60 13.74 -20.39
CA PHE A 219 3.97 12.67 -19.63
C PHE A 219 5.00 11.64 -19.17
N VAL A 220 4.82 11.15 -17.96
CA VAL A 220 5.61 10.06 -17.38
C VAL A 220 4.69 8.97 -16.84
N LEU A 221 5.13 7.71 -16.88
CA LEU A 221 4.34 6.57 -16.40
C LEU A 221 5.26 5.56 -15.67
N PRO A 222 5.09 5.36 -14.36
CA PRO A 222 5.75 4.25 -13.68
C PRO A 222 5.00 2.94 -13.95
N LEU A 223 5.73 1.95 -14.47
CA LEU A 223 5.21 0.64 -14.80
C LEU A 223 5.56 -0.36 -13.71
N ALA A 224 4.55 -0.94 -13.07
CA ALA A 224 4.73 -1.94 -12.03
C ALA A 224 5.44 -3.19 -12.58
N SER A 225 6.20 -3.89 -11.73
CA SER A 225 6.91 -5.13 -12.10
C SER A 225 6.00 -6.27 -12.54
N THR A 226 4.72 -6.21 -12.16
CA THR A 226 3.65 -7.14 -12.54
C THR A 226 3.13 -6.93 -13.95
N LEU A 227 3.56 -5.87 -14.64
CA LEU A 227 3.06 -5.46 -15.94
C LEU A 227 4.19 -5.43 -16.98
N HIS A 228 3.83 -5.70 -18.23
CA HIS A 228 4.73 -5.67 -19.37
C HIS A 228 4.47 -4.42 -20.22
N ASP A 229 5.46 -4.01 -21.00
CA ASP A 229 5.34 -2.81 -21.83
C ASP A 229 4.18 -2.94 -22.84
N ASP A 230 3.92 -4.16 -23.31
CA ASP A 230 2.81 -4.49 -24.21
C ASP A 230 1.42 -4.29 -23.58
N ASP A 231 1.31 -4.29 -22.24
CA ASP A 231 0.03 -4.02 -21.57
C ASP A 231 -0.38 -2.54 -21.70
N ILE A 232 0.55 -1.62 -22.03
CA ILE A 232 0.30 -0.17 -22.07
C ILE A 232 0.63 0.49 -23.40
N THR A 233 1.72 0.09 -24.05
CA THR A 233 2.34 0.78 -25.20
C THR A 233 1.40 0.89 -26.41
N PRO A 234 0.60 -0.14 -26.76
CA PRO A 234 -0.34 -0.03 -27.90
C PRO A 234 -1.34 1.12 -27.74
N GLN A 235 -1.84 1.35 -26.53
CA GLN A 235 -2.83 2.41 -26.26
C GLN A 235 -2.18 3.79 -26.29
N LEU A 236 -0.97 3.93 -25.75
CA LEU A 236 -0.19 5.17 -25.79
C LEU A 236 0.15 5.58 -27.23
N ASN A 237 0.61 4.62 -28.04
CA ASN A 237 0.95 4.83 -29.44
C ASN A 237 -0.27 5.20 -30.28
N ALA A 238 -1.38 4.48 -30.12
CA ALA A 238 -2.64 4.78 -30.82
C ALA A 238 -3.18 6.19 -30.49
N ALA A 239 -2.87 6.69 -29.29
CA ALA A 239 -3.23 8.03 -28.85
C ALA A 239 -2.29 9.14 -29.37
N GLY A 240 -1.12 8.79 -29.93
CA GLY A 240 -0.09 9.75 -30.33
C GLY A 240 0.60 10.43 -29.14
N LEU A 241 0.59 9.80 -27.96
CA LEU A 241 1.20 10.35 -26.75
C LEU A 241 2.65 9.91 -26.63
N ASN A 242 3.56 10.88 -26.47
CA ASN A 242 4.93 10.60 -26.08
C ASN A 242 5.01 10.54 -24.54
N VAL A 243 5.19 9.33 -23.99
CA VAL A 243 5.22 9.07 -22.55
C VAL A 243 6.54 8.43 -22.17
N THR A 244 7.22 8.99 -21.17
CA THR A 244 8.43 8.38 -20.61
C THR A 244 8.03 7.32 -19.58
N ILE A 245 8.32 6.06 -19.90
CA ILE A 245 8.02 4.91 -19.02
C ILE A 245 9.25 4.59 -18.16
N THR A 246 9.06 4.37 -16.85
CA THR A 246 10.10 3.87 -15.95
C THR A 246 9.59 2.69 -15.12
N ARG A 247 10.50 1.79 -14.72
CA ARG A 247 10.22 0.75 -13.71
C ARG A 247 10.91 1.03 -12.38
N GLU A 248 11.75 2.05 -12.36
CA GLU A 248 12.64 2.37 -11.25
C GLU A 248 12.51 3.83 -10.84
N ARG A 249 13.03 4.16 -9.65
CA ARG A 249 13.13 5.53 -9.16
C ARG A 249 11.79 6.28 -9.14
N ILE A 250 10.71 5.57 -8.78
CA ILE A 250 9.34 6.09 -8.78
C ILE A 250 9.20 7.37 -7.96
N HIS A 251 9.86 7.49 -6.80
CA HIS A 251 9.78 8.70 -5.98
C HIS A 251 10.46 9.91 -6.62
N ASP A 252 11.58 9.71 -7.34
CA ASP A 252 12.19 10.78 -8.13
C ASP A 252 11.27 11.17 -9.30
N MET A 253 10.62 10.19 -9.94
CA MET A 253 9.65 10.48 -11.01
C MET A 253 8.45 11.27 -10.49
N ILE A 254 7.88 10.89 -9.34
CA ILE A 254 6.82 11.67 -8.67
C ILE A 254 7.33 13.08 -8.37
N ARG A 255 8.58 13.22 -7.90
CA ARG A 255 9.21 14.51 -7.59
C ARG A 255 9.37 15.41 -8.81
N ALA A 256 9.53 14.84 -10.01
CA ALA A 256 9.57 15.58 -11.26
C ALA A 256 8.19 16.10 -11.70
N CYS A 257 7.10 15.50 -11.22
CA CYS A 257 5.73 15.83 -11.65
C CYS A 257 5.21 17.13 -11.04
N ASP A 258 4.51 17.91 -11.85
CA ASP A 258 3.75 19.08 -11.42
C ASP A 258 2.33 18.70 -10.97
N ALA A 259 1.76 17.65 -11.58
CA ALA A 259 0.50 17.03 -11.22
C ALA A 259 0.51 15.53 -11.56
N VAL A 260 -0.32 14.73 -10.89
CA VAL A 260 -0.40 13.28 -11.12
C VAL A 260 -1.86 12.82 -11.28
N ILE A 261 -2.12 11.99 -12.28
CA ILE A 261 -3.36 11.21 -12.38
C ILE A 261 -3.06 9.83 -11.80
N SER A 262 -3.69 9.49 -10.68
CA SER A 262 -3.46 8.21 -9.99
C SER A 262 -4.73 7.41 -9.86
N VAL A 263 -4.63 6.09 -10.04
CA VAL A 263 -5.69 5.20 -9.56
C VAL A 263 -5.72 5.15 -8.03
N SER A 264 -6.83 4.74 -7.45
CA SER A 264 -6.92 4.44 -6.01
C SER A 264 -5.99 3.28 -5.65
N GLY A 265 -5.09 3.50 -4.69
CA GLY A 265 -4.13 2.49 -4.22
C GLY A 265 -3.11 3.05 -3.23
N THR A 266 -2.16 2.22 -2.80
CA THR A 266 -1.07 2.62 -1.89
C THR A 266 -0.21 3.73 -2.48
N VAL A 267 -0.07 3.76 -3.80
CA VAL A 267 0.71 4.78 -4.52
C VAL A 267 0.21 6.21 -4.28
N THR A 268 -1.08 6.39 -3.96
CA THR A 268 -1.62 7.70 -3.57
C THR A 268 -0.92 8.25 -2.33
N LEU A 269 -0.56 7.39 -1.39
CA LEU A 269 0.14 7.80 -0.19
C LEU A 269 1.65 8.01 -0.46
N GLU A 270 2.27 7.27 -1.38
CA GLU A 270 3.64 7.57 -1.87
C GLU A 270 3.69 8.96 -2.53
N ILE A 271 2.72 9.25 -3.41
CA ILE A 271 2.59 10.55 -4.08
C ILE A 271 2.40 11.67 -3.06
N ALA A 272 1.55 11.46 -2.05
CA ALA A 272 1.34 12.41 -0.97
C ALA A 272 2.61 12.65 -0.13
N LEU A 273 3.40 11.62 0.13
CA LEU A 273 4.65 11.72 0.89
C LEU A 273 5.75 12.49 0.14
N VAL A 274 5.81 12.35 -1.19
CA VAL A 274 6.67 13.19 -2.05
C VAL A 274 6.12 14.61 -2.17
N GLY A 275 4.80 14.80 -1.98
CA GLY A 275 4.13 16.10 -1.99
C GLY A 275 3.73 16.57 -3.38
N ALA A 276 3.51 15.65 -4.32
CA ALA A 276 3.02 15.98 -5.66
C ALA A 276 1.48 16.06 -5.65
N PRO A 277 0.88 17.18 -6.12
CA PRO A 277 -0.57 17.29 -6.31
C PRO A 277 -1.08 16.21 -7.26
N MET A 278 -2.27 15.70 -7.00
CA MET A 278 -2.84 14.62 -7.80
C MET A 278 -4.36 14.70 -7.87
N VAL A 279 -4.93 13.99 -8.85
CA VAL A 279 -6.33 13.55 -8.87
C VAL A 279 -6.36 12.03 -8.74
N ILE A 280 -7.30 11.52 -7.94
CA ILE A 280 -7.49 10.08 -7.76
C ILE A 280 -8.67 9.64 -8.62
N ILE A 281 -8.49 8.58 -9.39
CA ILE A 281 -9.53 8.00 -10.21
C ILE A 281 -9.84 6.56 -9.79
N TYR A 282 -11.09 6.16 -9.93
CA TYR A 282 -11.49 4.79 -9.61
C TYR A 282 -12.71 4.32 -10.41
N LYS A 283 -12.59 3.13 -11.01
CA LYS A 283 -13.69 2.48 -11.74
C LYS A 283 -13.75 0.98 -11.41
N LEU A 284 -14.92 0.55 -10.96
CA LEU A 284 -15.34 -0.83 -10.83
C LEU A 284 -16.32 -1.20 -11.95
N SER A 285 -16.55 -2.51 -12.15
CA SER A 285 -17.67 -2.93 -12.98
C SER A 285 -18.97 -2.43 -12.34
N PRO A 286 -19.99 -2.02 -13.12
CA PRO A 286 -21.19 -1.39 -12.56
C PRO A 286 -21.87 -2.22 -11.47
N LEU A 287 -21.93 -3.54 -11.64
CA LEU A 287 -22.49 -4.46 -10.66
C LEU A 287 -21.65 -4.51 -9.38
N THR A 288 -20.32 -4.65 -9.51
CA THR A 288 -19.42 -4.65 -8.34
C THR A 288 -19.46 -3.31 -7.61
N TYR A 289 -19.54 -2.19 -8.33
CA TYR A 289 -19.65 -0.86 -7.74
C TYR A 289 -20.93 -0.71 -6.91
N GLN A 290 -22.09 -1.10 -7.46
CA GLN A 290 -23.37 -1.01 -6.75
C GLN A 290 -23.38 -1.83 -5.45
N LEU A 291 -22.74 -3.00 -5.46
CA LEU A 291 -22.57 -3.83 -4.26
C LEU A 291 -21.58 -3.20 -3.29
N ALA A 292 -20.42 -2.75 -3.77
CA ALA A 292 -19.38 -2.14 -2.95
C ALA A 292 -19.87 -0.87 -2.26
N LYS A 293 -20.59 0.01 -2.98
CA LYS A 293 -21.16 1.27 -2.45
C LYS A 293 -22.08 1.04 -1.25
N ARG A 294 -22.77 -0.10 -1.17
CA ARG A 294 -23.64 -0.45 -0.02
C ARG A 294 -22.88 -1.00 1.18
N LEU A 295 -21.66 -1.51 0.97
CA LEU A 295 -20.86 -2.20 1.99
C LEU A 295 -19.75 -1.30 2.57
N VAL A 296 -19.23 -0.40 1.76
CA VAL A 296 -18.15 0.52 2.11
C VAL A 296 -18.73 1.70 2.90
N LYS A 297 -18.12 2.02 4.05
CA LYS A 297 -18.60 3.03 5.01
C LYS A 297 -17.65 4.22 5.16
N ILE A 298 -16.96 4.59 4.09
CA ILE A 298 -15.97 5.68 4.10
C ILE A 298 -16.29 6.69 3.02
N ASP A 299 -16.02 7.96 3.30
CA ASP A 299 -16.30 9.07 2.39
C ASP A 299 -15.23 9.23 1.31
N ASN A 300 -14.02 8.74 1.58
CA ASN A 300 -12.87 8.80 0.68
C ASN A 300 -12.32 7.39 0.44
N ILE A 301 -11.85 7.10 -0.78
CA ILE A 301 -11.21 5.84 -1.17
C ILE A 301 -9.70 5.96 -1.34
N GLY A 302 -9.18 7.18 -1.53
CA GLY A 302 -7.76 7.47 -1.62
C GLY A 302 -7.11 7.38 -0.24
N LEU A 303 -6.01 6.63 -0.13
CA LEU A 303 -5.38 6.40 1.18
C LEU A 303 -4.87 7.71 1.80
N CYS A 304 -4.39 8.66 0.99
CA CYS A 304 -4.00 9.99 1.45
C CYS A 304 -5.17 10.77 2.08
N ASN A 305 -6.36 10.74 1.47
CA ASN A 305 -7.55 11.44 1.97
C ASN A 305 -8.10 10.75 3.23
N ILE A 306 -8.08 9.41 3.25
CA ILE A 306 -8.46 8.63 4.43
C ILE A 306 -7.55 8.96 5.62
N VAL A 307 -6.23 9.03 5.41
CA VAL A 307 -5.27 9.42 6.47
C VAL A 307 -5.48 10.89 6.88
N ALA A 308 -5.78 11.77 5.92
CA ALA A 308 -6.09 13.15 6.22
C ALA A 308 -7.38 13.31 7.04
N GLY A 309 -8.33 12.39 6.89
CA GLY A 309 -9.68 12.52 7.46
C GLY A 309 -10.53 13.57 6.74
N GLU A 310 -10.09 14.04 5.58
CA GLU A 310 -10.77 14.99 4.71
C GLU A 310 -10.35 14.74 3.25
N THR A 311 -11.11 15.27 2.30
CA THR A 311 -10.74 15.25 0.88
C THR A 311 -9.64 16.29 0.61
N VAL A 312 -8.38 15.82 0.60
CA VAL A 312 -7.19 16.63 0.30
C VAL A 312 -7.02 16.82 -1.20
N VAL A 313 -7.24 15.76 -1.96
CA VAL A 313 -7.26 15.74 -3.42
C VAL A 313 -8.60 15.22 -3.93
N GLN A 314 -9.01 15.68 -5.12
CA GLN A 314 -10.26 15.23 -5.72
C GLN A 314 -10.23 13.72 -6.02
N GLU A 315 -11.36 13.06 -5.75
CA GLU A 315 -11.59 11.65 -6.09
C GLU A 315 -12.70 11.56 -7.13
N LEU A 316 -12.32 11.25 -8.36
CA LEU A 316 -13.25 11.06 -9.46
C LEU A 316 -13.61 9.57 -9.53
N ILE A 317 -14.85 9.25 -9.16
CA ILE A 317 -15.32 7.87 -8.99
C ILE A 317 -16.36 7.52 -10.07
N GLN A 318 -16.21 6.34 -10.68
CA GLN A 318 -17.09 5.81 -11.72
C GLN A 318 -17.30 6.78 -12.90
N ASP A 319 -18.49 7.38 -13.01
CA ASP A 319 -18.88 8.24 -14.12
C ASP A 319 -18.17 9.59 -14.06
N GLU A 320 -17.72 9.99 -12.87
CA GLU A 320 -16.88 11.19 -12.69
C GLU A 320 -15.45 10.96 -13.19
N ALA A 321 -14.97 9.71 -13.21
CA ALA A 321 -13.70 9.34 -13.84
C ALA A 321 -13.88 9.26 -15.36
N ASN A 322 -14.02 10.43 -15.97
CA ASN A 322 -14.09 10.65 -17.41
C ASN A 322 -12.99 11.62 -17.89
N PRO A 323 -12.64 11.58 -19.19
CA PRO A 323 -11.50 12.32 -19.72
C PRO A 323 -11.56 13.82 -19.45
N GLU A 324 -12.74 14.41 -19.55
CA GLU A 324 -12.98 15.85 -19.43
C GLU A 324 -12.76 16.32 -18.00
N ARG A 325 -13.34 15.64 -17.01
CA ARG A 325 -13.22 16.03 -15.60
C ARG A 325 -11.82 15.80 -15.07
N ILE A 326 -11.16 14.71 -15.46
CA ILE A 326 -9.76 14.44 -15.08
C ILE A 326 -8.84 15.52 -15.66
N ALA A 327 -8.99 15.85 -16.96
CA ALA A 327 -8.19 16.88 -17.60
C ALA A 327 -8.46 18.28 -17.01
N ALA A 328 -9.72 18.59 -16.69
CA ALA A 328 -10.08 19.85 -16.03
C ALA A 328 -9.43 19.98 -14.64
N GLU A 329 -9.46 18.92 -13.83
CA GLU A 329 -8.85 18.91 -12.51
C GLU A 329 -7.32 19.07 -12.57
N ILE A 330 -6.65 18.30 -13.44
CA ILE A 330 -5.21 18.48 -13.67
C ILE A 330 -4.91 19.88 -14.20
N GLY A 331 -5.73 20.40 -15.10
CA GLY A 331 -5.60 21.77 -15.61
C GLY A 331 -5.67 22.82 -14.49
N SER A 332 -6.62 22.69 -13.56
CA SER A 332 -6.73 23.53 -12.38
C SER A 332 -5.47 23.43 -11.50
N ILE A 333 -5.00 22.22 -11.22
CA ILE A 333 -3.75 22.00 -10.47
C ILE A 333 -2.55 22.69 -11.15
N LEU A 334 -2.47 22.68 -12.48
CA LEU A 334 -1.34 23.24 -13.23
C LEU A 334 -1.40 24.78 -13.38
N THR A 335 -2.59 25.39 -13.30
CA THR A 335 -2.81 26.81 -13.63
C THR A 335 -3.19 27.67 -12.44
N ASP A 336 -3.92 27.15 -11.46
CA ASP A 336 -4.27 27.85 -10.24
C ASP A 336 -3.21 27.60 -9.15
N ALA A 337 -2.31 28.57 -8.99
CA ALA A 337 -1.23 28.50 -8.01
C ALA A 337 -1.73 28.36 -6.56
N LYS A 338 -2.85 29.03 -6.21
CA LYS A 338 -3.41 28.99 -4.85
C LYS A 338 -4.03 27.64 -4.57
N TYR A 339 -4.73 27.07 -5.56
CA TYR A 339 -5.28 25.73 -5.45
C TYR A 339 -4.17 24.68 -5.30
N ASN A 340 -3.13 24.77 -6.13
CA ASN A 340 -1.95 23.90 -6.06
C ASN A 340 -1.27 23.97 -4.68
N GLU A 341 -1.01 25.17 -4.18
CA GLU A 341 -0.40 25.40 -2.87
C GLU A 341 -1.24 24.81 -1.74
N THR A 342 -2.56 24.99 -1.80
CA THR A 342 -3.50 24.42 -0.82
C THR A 342 -3.41 22.90 -0.78
N ILE A 343 -3.39 22.23 -1.95
CA ILE A 343 -3.22 20.77 -2.03
C ILE A 343 -1.88 20.37 -1.40
N ARG A 344 -0.77 21.04 -1.77
CA ARG A 344 0.56 20.70 -1.25
C ARG A 344 0.66 20.84 0.26
N LEU A 345 0.10 21.90 0.82
CA LEU A 345 0.03 22.12 2.28
C LEU A 345 -0.74 20.99 2.98
N LYS A 346 -1.89 20.60 2.42
CA LYS A 346 -2.67 19.48 2.95
C LYS A 346 -1.95 18.13 2.82
N LEU A 347 -1.25 17.87 1.71
CA LEU A 347 -0.43 16.66 1.54
C LEU A 347 0.74 16.62 2.55
N ALA A 348 1.36 17.77 2.84
CA ALA A 348 2.39 17.84 3.89
C ALA A 348 1.82 17.47 5.28
N ALA A 349 0.57 17.85 5.57
CA ALA A 349 -0.10 17.45 6.80
C ALA A 349 -0.37 15.93 6.86
N VAL A 350 -0.61 15.27 5.72
CA VAL A 350 -0.73 13.79 5.66
C VAL A 350 0.57 13.13 6.14
N ARG A 351 1.73 13.60 5.69
CA ARG A 351 3.03 13.09 6.14
C ARG A 351 3.17 13.18 7.66
N ALA A 352 2.83 14.33 8.24
CA ALA A 352 2.91 14.53 9.69
C ALA A 352 2.01 13.55 10.48
N LYS A 353 0.82 13.21 9.94
CA LYS A 353 -0.11 12.25 10.56
C LYS A 353 0.40 10.80 10.54
N LEU A 354 1.22 10.43 9.57
CA LEU A 354 1.79 9.08 9.47
C LEU A 354 2.93 8.81 10.47
N GLY A 355 3.37 9.84 11.20
CA GLY A 355 4.43 9.77 12.20
C GLY A 355 5.77 10.29 11.70
N CYS A 356 6.84 9.95 12.43
CA CYS A 356 8.21 10.41 12.14
C CYS A 356 9.09 9.35 11.46
N GLY A 357 8.49 8.28 10.94
CA GLY A 357 9.22 7.09 10.47
C GLY A 357 9.63 6.16 11.62
N GLY A 358 10.53 5.24 11.33
CA GLY A 358 11.04 4.24 12.26
C GLY A 358 10.04 3.13 12.57
N ALA A 359 9.13 2.81 11.64
CA ALA A 359 8.07 1.86 11.90
C ALA A 359 8.59 0.47 12.30
N SER A 360 9.64 0.02 11.61
CA SER A 360 10.33 -1.25 11.87
C SER A 360 11.03 -1.28 13.24
N ALA A 361 11.59 -0.14 13.68
CA ALA A 361 12.20 -0.03 15.01
C ALA A 361 11.14 0.01 16.13
N ASN A 362 10.00 0.65 15.88
CA ASN A 362 8.88 0.71 16.81
C ASN A 362 8.27 -0.68 17.04
N ILE A 363 8.05 -1.44 15.97
CA ILE A 363 7.53 -2.81 16.07
C ILE A 363 8.53 -3.77 16.71
N ALA A 364 9.83 -3.62 16.44
CA ALA A 364 10.88 -4.41 17.09
C ALA A 364 10.90 -4.19 18.62
N ARG A 365 10.78 -2.94 19.07
CA ARG A 365 10.65 -2.62 20.51
C ARG A 365 9.40 -3.23 21.12
N LEU A 366 8.26 -3.18 20.41
CA LEU A 366 7.01 -3.78 20.87
C LEU A 366 7.10 -5.31 21.00
N ILE A 367 7.79 -5.99 20.07
CA ILE A 367 8.06 -7.43 20.18
C ILE A 367 8.78 -7.74 21.48
N LYS A 368 9.86 -7.01 21.77
CA LYS A 368 10.62 -7.18 23.01
C LYS A 368 9.75 -7.00 24.25
N THR A 369 8.99 -5.90 24.31
CA THR A 369 8.05 -5.64 25.43
C THR A 369 7.05 -6.79 25.62
N LEU A 370 6.50 -7.36 24.53
CA LEU A 370 5.49 -8.43 24.63
C LEU A 370 6.08 -9.77 25.04
N MET A 371 7.33 -10.05 24.67
CA MET A 371 8.05 -11.27 25.09
C MET A 371 8.45 -11.22 26.57
N GLU A 372 8.76 -10.04 27.11
CA GLU A 372 9.12 -9.85 28.52
C GLU A 372 7.91 -9.85 29.46
N GLN A 373 6.71 -9.63 28.94
CA GLN A 373 5.49 -9.72 29.73
C GLN A 373 5.20 -11.18 30.10
N PRO A 374 4.77 -11.46 31.35
CA PRO A 374 4.40 -12.81 31.78
C PRO A 374 3.15 -13.37 31.10
#